data_AF-X0RP20-F1
#
_entry.id   AF-X0RP20-F1
#
_cell.length_a   1.000
_cell.length_b   1.000
_cell.length_c   1.000
_cell.angle_alpha   90.00
_cell.angle_beta   90.00
_cell.angle_gamma   90.00
#
_symmetry.space_group_name_H-M   'P 1'
#
loop_
_entity.id
_entity.type
_entity.pdbx_description
1 polymer ?
#
loop_
_entity_poly.entity_id
_entity_poly.type
_entity_poly.pdbx_seq_one_letter_code
_entity_poly.pdbx_strand_id
1 'polypeptide(L)'
;GPKADGTIPELHQEALQDMGKWMELNGEAIYGSTPWSIAEEGPTKLDEGGMFSERGDRPYTPEDIRFTVKDNALYAIVLGWPYRPKWTITTLRKSLINADQNENNSIHLITEEEIKSIKMLGVNQDLRWSLDDDGLHIEVPDKKPCDHAVTFKISWN
;
A
#
# COMPACT_ATOMS: atom_id res chain seq x y z
N GLY A 1 25.36 9.35 -7.36
CA GLY A 1 26.54 8.46 -7.39
C GLY A 1 27.62 8.93 -6.42
N PRO A 2 28.64 8.11 -6.11
CA PRO A 2 29.80 8.53 -5.31
C PRO A 2 30.53 9.73 -5.95
N LYS A 3 31.27 10.49 -5.14
CA LYS A 3 32.18 11.54 -5.59
C LYS A 3 33.41 10.92 -6.27
N ALA A 4 34.20 11.76 -6.95
CA ALA A 4 35.43 11.32 -7.62
C ALA A 4 36.47 10.71 -6.66
N ASP A 5 36.44 11.08 -5.38
CA ASP A 5 37.28 10.51 -4.32
C ASP A 5 36.73 9.20 -3.73
N GLY A 6 35.63 8.68 -4.26
CA GLY A 6 34.98 7.45 -3.80
C GLY A 6 34.03 7.62 -2.62
N THR A 7 33.92 8.82 -2.02
CA THR A 7 33.00 9.05 -0.90
C THR A 7 31.55 9.19 -1.37
N ILE A 8 30.59 8.73 -0.56
CA ILE A 8 29.17 8.91 -0.84
C ILE A 8 28.74 10.29 -0.30
N PRO A 9 28.12 11.18 -1.10
CA PRO A 9 27.56 12.43 -0.60
C PRO A 9 26.58 12.20 0.56
N GLU A 10 26.61 13.08 1.56
CA GLU A 10 25.80 12.98 2.79
C GLU A 10 24.30 12.84 2.49
N LEU A 11 23.76 13.68 1.59
CA LEU A 11 22.36 13.58 1.14
C LEU A 11 21.98 12.19 0.60
N HIS A 12 22.89 11.50 -0.09
CA HIS A 12 22.63 10.14 -0.57
C HIS A 12 22.68 9.13 0.58
N GLN A 13 23.55 9.32 1.57
CA GLN A 13 23.60 8.47 2.75
C GLN A 13 22.33 8.60 3.57
N GLU A 14 21.85 9.83 3.80
CA GLU A 14 20.58 10.12 4.47
C GLU A 14 19.42 9.43 3.77
N ALA A 15 19.28 9.60 2.45
CA ALA A 15 18.24 8.94 1.67
C ALA A 15 18.29 7.40 1.76
N LEU A 16 19.49 6.81 1.71
CA LEU A 16 19.67 5.36 1.86
C LEU A 16 19.31 4.89 3.27
N GLN A 17 19.66 5.67 4.30
CA GLN A 17 19.32 5.36 5.69
C GLN A 17 17.82 5.45 5.94
N ASP A 18 17.15 6.47 5.41
CA ASP A 18 15.70 6.64 5.55
C ASP A 18 14.93 5.53 4.81
N MET A 19 15.39 5.16 3.60
CA MET A 19 14.88 3.96 2.92
C MET A 19 15.13 2.70 3.75
N GLY A 20 16.29 2.57 4.39
CA GLY A 20 16.60 1.45 5.29
C GLY A 20 15.63 1.34 6.47
N LYS A 21 15.38 2.45 7.17
CA LYS A 21 14.40 2.51 8.27
C LYS A 21 12.99 2.14 7.78
N TRP A 22 12.61 2.62 6.60
CA TRP A 22 11.31 2.29 6.01
C TRP A 22 11.19 0.80 5.67
N MET A 23 12.25 0.20 5.11
CA MET A 23 12.33 -1.22 4.80
C MET A 23 12.35 -2.11 6.05
N GLU A 24 12.94 -1.66 7.15
CA GLU A 24 12.89 -2.38 8.42
C GLU A 24 11.44 -2.50 8.93
N LEU A 25 10.65 -1.45 8.77
CA LEU A 25 9.25 -1.41 9.18
C LEU A 25 8.31 -2.14 8.22
N ASN A 26 8.48 -1.93 6.90
CA ASN A 26 7.54 -2.33 5.86
C ASN A 26 8.04 -3.49 4.99
N GLY A 27 9.26 -3.98 5.21
CA GLY A 27 9.92 -4.97 4.35
C GLY A 27 9.17 -6.31 4.25
N GLU A 28 8.33 -6.65 5.23
CA GLU A 28 7.44 -7.81 5.15
C GLU A 28 6.53 -7.75 3.91
N ALA A 29 6.08 -6.56 3.53
CA ALA A 29 5.22 -6.31 2.37
C ALA A 29 5.98 -6.24 1.03
N ILE A 30 7.31 -6.32 1.06
CA ILE A 30 8.17 -6.16 -0.13
C ILE A 30 8.96 -7.44 -0.40
N TYR A 31 9.70 -7.93 0.60
CA TYR A 31 10.61 -9.05 0.42
C TYR A 31 9.85 -10.38 0.36
N GLY A 32 9.95 -11.04 -0.79
CA GLY A 32 9.31 -12.33 -1.05
C GLY A 32 7.80 -12.24 -1.31
N SER A 33 7.25 -11.02 -1.46
CA SER A 33 5.87 -10.84 -1.90
C SER A 33 5.73 -11.01 -3.41
N THR A 34 4.52 -11.29 -3.87
CA THR A 34 4.16 -11.31 -5.30
C THR A 34 3.16 -10.20 -5.62
N PRO A 35 3.05 -9.79 -6.89
CA PRO A 35 1.97 -8.90 -7.33
C PRO A 35 0.59 -9.48 -7.02
N TRP A 36 -0.36 -8.62 -6.67
CA TRP A 36 -1.78 -8.98 -6.63
C TRP A 36 -2.42 -8.82 -8.02
N SER A 37 -3.62 -9.36 -8.22
CA SER A 37 -4.39 -9.24 -9.47
C SER A 37 -4.67 -7.79 -9.85
N ILE A 38 -4.75 -6.89 -8.87
CA ILE A 38 -4.84 -5.44 -9.07
C ILE A 38 -3.60 -4.81 -8.43
N ALA A 39 -2.76 -4.17 -9.24
CA ALA A 39 -1.46 -3.67 -8.77
C ALA A 39 -1.57 -2.35 -7.98
N GLU A 40 -2.55 -1.51 -8.31
CA GLU A 40 -2.65 -0.15 -7.76
C GLU A 40 -4.08 0.39 -7.73
N GLU A 41 -4.29 1.36 -6.83
CA GLU A 41 -5.44 2.26 -6.74
C GLU A 41 -4.91 3.70 -6.72
N GLY A 42 -5.70 4.65 -7.23
CA GLY A 42 -5.44 6.08 -7.03
C GLY A 42 -5.45 6.94 -8.29
N PRO A 43 -5.50 8.28 -8.10
CA PRO A 43 -5.59 9.25 -9.19
C PRO A 43 -4.24 9.54 -9.84
N THR A 44 -3.12 9.28 -9.16
CA THR A 44 -1.78 9.69 -9.63
C THR A 44 -1.26 8.73 -10.67
N LYS A 45 -1.50 9.06 -11.94
CA LYS A 45 -0.90 8.36 -13.08
C LYS A 45 0.45 8.96 -13.44
N LEU A 46 1.47 8.11 -13.57
CA LEU A 46 2.73 8.47 -14.22
C LEU A 46 2.41 8.73 -15.69
N ASP A 47 2.84 9.89 -16.22
CA ASP A 47 2.57 10.23 -17.63
C ASP A 47 3.19 9.17 -18.55
N GLU A 48 2.49 8.79 -19.62
CA GLU A 48 2.91 7.76 -20.61
C GLU A 48 4.18 8.14 -21.41
N GLY A 49 4.88 9.23 -21.04
CA GLY A 49 5.91 9.90 -21.82
C GLY A 49 7.35 9.57 -21.44
N GLY A 50 7.91 8.51 -22.02
CA GLY A 50 9.34 8.36 -22.32
C GLY A 50 10.34 8.31 -21.15
N MET A 51 11.56 7.82 -21.45
CA MET A 51 12.67 7.65 -20.50
C MET A 51 12.91 8.90 -19.63
N PHE A 52 12.68 8.76 -18.32
CA PHE A 52 13.16 9.64 -17.25
C PHE A 52 12.73 11.11 -17.36
N SER A 53 11.44 11.36 -17.53
CA SER A 53 10.89 12.70 -17.28
C SER A 53 10.47 12.81 -15.80
N GLU A 54 11.31 13.43 -14.97
CA GLU A 54 10.93 13.97 -13.64
C GLU A 54 9.99 15.18 -13.77
N ARG A 55 9.04 15.14 -14.73
CA ARG A 55 8.19 16.29 -15.07
C ARG A 55 6.77 16.04 -14.59
N GLY A 56 6.59 16.40 -13.33
CA GLY A 56 5.31 16.53 -12.67
C GLY A 56 5.41 15.95 -11.28
N ASP A 57 5.94 16.72 -10.33
CA ASP A 57 5.75 16.49 -8.90
C ASP A 57 4.25 16.52 -8.60
N ARG A 58 3.54 15.43 -8.90
CA ARG A 58 2.23 15.18 -8.34
C ARG A 58 2.51 14.45 -7.04
N PRO A 59 2.41 15.14 -5.88
CA PRO A 59 2.64 14.47 -4.62
C PRO A 59 1.62 13.34 -4.52
N TYR A 60 2.10 12.14 -4.23
CA TYR A 60 1.21 11.02 -3.95
C TYR A 60 0.28 11.38 -2.80
N THR A 61 -0.96 10.91 -2.91
CA THR A 61 -2.01 11.15 -1.94
C THR A 61 -2.36 9.86 -1.21
N PRO A 62 -3.16 9.93 -0.13
CA PRO A 62 -3.63 8.72 0.55
C PRO A 62 -4.57 7.86 -0.31
N GLU A 63 -5.01 8.36 -1.46
CA GLU A 63 -5.76 7.61 -2.45
C GLU A 63 -4.84 6.77 -3.36
N ASP A 64 -3.53 7.02 -3.35
CA ASP A 64 -2.55 6.25 -4.12
C ASP A 64 -2.05 5.05 -3.30
N ILE A 65 -2.43 3.85 -3.74
CA ILE A 65 -2.14 2.58 -3.07
C ILE A 65 -1.40 1.66 -4.02
N ARG A 66 -0.44 0.89 -3.50
CA ARG A 66 0.21 -0.24 -4.20
C ARG A 66 -0.04 -1.52 -3.45
N PHE A 67 -0.31 -2.60 -4.18
CA PHE A 67 -0.68 -3.88 -3.60
C PHE A 67 0.38 -4.95 -3.82
N THR A 68 0.65 -5.73 -2.78
CA THR A 68 1.45 -6.96 -2.84
C THR A 68 0.79 -8.05 -1.99
N VAL A 69 1.10 -9.31 -2.27
CA VAL A 69 0.56 -10.46 -1.53
C VAL A 69 1.69 -11.33 -1.01
N LYS A 70 1.54 -11.78 0.24
CA LYS A 70 2.45 -12.74 0.87
C LYS A 70 1.78 -13.41 2.07
N ASP A 71 2.01 -14.71 2.25
CA ASP A 71 1.62 -15.48 3.45
C ASP A 71 0.18 -15.23 3.91
N ASN A 72 -0.78 -15.45 3.00
CA ASN A 72 -2.21 -15.21 3.23
C ASN A 72 -2.56 -13.79 3.70
N ALA A 73 -1.81 -12.80 3.23
CA ALA A 73 -2.11 -11.40 3.46
C ALA A 73 -1.92 -10.55 2.21
N LEU A 74 -2.83 -9.59 2.05
CA LEU A 74 -2.74 -8.49 1.09
C LEU A 74 -2.17 -7.31 1.84
N TYR A 75 -1.12 -6.72 1.27
CA TYR A 75 -0.51 -5.52 1.78
C TYR A 75 -0.94 -4.36 0.90
N ALA A 76 -1.58 -3.36 1.52
CA ALA A 76 -1.93 -2.10 0.89
C ALA A 76 -0.93 -1.03 1.35
N ILE A 77 -0.01 -0.67 0.46
CA ILE A 77 1.05 0.32 0.70
C ILE A 77 0.52 1.68 0.23
N VAL A 78 0.19 2.54 1.18
CA VAL A 78 -0.44 3.85 0.93
C VAL A 78 0.64 4.91 0.84
N LEU A 79 0.69 5.61 -0.30
CA LEU A 79 1.76 6.53 -0.64
C LEU A 79 1.58 7.94 -0.06
N GLY A 80 0.50 8.16 0.70
CA GLY A 80 0.27 9.35 1.52
C GLY A 80 -0.47 8.98 2.80
N TRP A 81 -0.27 9.76 3.87
CA TRP A 81 -0.92 9.48 5.16
C TRP A 81 -2.43 9.80 5.13
N PRO A 82 -3.33 8.84 5.40
CA PRO A 82 -4.76 9.08 5.38
C PRO A 82 -5.22 9.84 6.63
N TYR A 83 -5.19 11.18 6.60
CA TYR A 83 -5.56 12.06 7.73
C TYR A 83 -7.01 11.96 8.23
N ARG A 84 -7.84 11.06 7.70
CA ARG A 84 -9.24 10.88 8.11
C ARG A 84 -9.36 9.73 9.10
N PRO A 85 -10.25 9.82 10.10
CA PRO A 85 -10.45 8.75 11.08
C PRO A 85 -10.93 7.46 10.43
N LYS A 86 -11.60 7.54 9.27
CA LYS A 86 -12.02 6.41 8.45
C LYS A 86 -11.53 6.66 7.01
N TRP A 87 -10.79 5.71 6.46
CA TRP A 87 -10.23 5.74 5.12
C TRP A 87 -10.66 4.49 4.35
N THR A 88 -10.76 4.58 3.02
CA THR A 88 -11.39 3.55 2.19
C THR A 88 -10.44 3.05 1.11
N ILE A 89 -10.37 1.73 0.95
CA ILE A 89 -9.77 1.06 -0.22
C ILE A 89 -10.93 0.67 -1.15
N THR A 90 -11.12 1.41 -2.24
CA THR A 90 -12.28 1.25 -3.12
C THR A 90 -12.18 0.03 -4.03
N THR A 91 -10.95 -0.45 -4.26
CA THR A 91 -10.68 -1.68 -5.01
C THR A 91 -11.27 -2.92 -4.30
N LEU A 92 -11.36 -2.86 -2.97
CA LEU A 92 -11.92 -3.91 -2.12
C LEU A 92 -13.40 -3.65 -1.83
N ARG A 93 -14.22 -3.43 -2.85
CA ARG A 93 -15.67 -3.20 -2.69
C ARG A 93 -16.49 -4.47 -2.93
N LYS A 94 -17.55 -4.64 -2.14
CA LYS A 94 -18.42 -5.83 -2.15
C LYS A 94 -19.05 -6.13 -3.50
N SER A 95 -19.40 -5.09 -4.26
CA SER A 95 -19.98 -5.23 -5.60
C SER A 95 -19.04 -5.86 -6.63
N LEU A 96 -17.72 -5.69 -6.52
CA LEU A 96 -16.75 -6.34 -7.40
C LEU A 96 -16.54 -7.81 -7.02
N ILE A 97 -16.60 -8.14 -5.73
CA ILE A 97 -16.46 -9.50 -5.20
C ILE A 97 -17.58 -10.42 -5.73
N ASN A 98 -18.82 -9.90 -5.81
CA ASN A 98 -19.98 -10.69 -6.25
C ASN A 98 -20.11 -10.84 -7.78
N ALA A 99 -19.39 -10.03 -8.57
CA ALA A 99 -19.43 -10.11 -10.04
C ALA A 99 -18.66 -11.33 -10.60
N ASP A 100 -17.91 -12.03 -9.74
CA ASP A 100 -17.01 -13.15 -10.08
C ASP A 100 -17.73 -14.52 -10.21
N GLN A 101 -19.04 -14.59 -9.96
CA GLN A 101 -19.79 -15.84 -10.09
C GLN A 101 -20.16 -16.21 -11.54
N ASN A 102 -19.76 -15.40 -12.54
CA ASN A 102 -19.99 -15.64 -13.97
C ASN A 102 -18.67 -15.93 -14.72
N GLU A 103 -18.15 -17.13 -14.48
CA GLU A 103 -17.23 -18.01 -15.25
C GLU A 103 -16.04 -17.51 -16.10
N ASN A 104 -15.75 -16.23 -16.37
CA ASN A 104 -14.65 -15.90 -17.31
C ASN A 104 -13.70 -14.75 -16.93
N ASN A 105 -13.78 -14.18 -15.73
CA ASN A 105 -12.81 -13.16 -15.30
C ASN A 105 -12.55 -13.21 -13.79
N SER A 106 -11.89 -14.27 -13.35
CA SER A 106 -11.63 -14.58 -11.94
C SER A 106 -10.59 -13.68 -11.30
N ILE A 107 -10.99 -12.45 -10.97
CA ILE A 107 -10.31 -11.68 -9.93
C ILE A 107 -10.96 -12.08 -8.62
N HIS A 108 -10.40 -13.09 -7.93
CA HIS A 108 -10.81 -13.43 -6.58
C HIS A 108 -10.52 -12.23 -5.67
N LEU A 109 -11.58 -11.50 -5.33
CA LEU A 109 -11.52 -10.37 -4.42
C LEU A 109 -11.95 -10.87 -3.04
N ILE A 110 -11.22 -10.44 -2.01
CA ILE A 110 -11.31 -10.92 -0.63
C ILE A 110 -12.68 -10.56 -0.05
N THR A 111 -13.44 -11.52 0.48
CA THR A 111 -14.74 -11.29 1.12
C THR A 111 -14.61 -10.90 2.60
N GLU A 112 -15.69 -10.36 3.18
CA GLU A 112 -15.74 -9.99 4.61
C GLU A 112 -15.48 -11.21 5.51
N GLU A 113 -15.98 -12.38 5.14
CA GLU A 113 -15.81 -13.63 5.91
C GLU A 113 -14.39 -14.19 5.83
N GLU A 114 -13.64 -13.86 4.77
CA GLU A 114 -12.25 -14.27 4.61
C GLU A 114 -11.29 -13.40 5.44
N ILE A 115 -11.63 -12.13 5.69
CA ILE A 115 -10.78 -11.21 6.46
C ILE A 115 -10.76 -11.61 7.93
N LYS A 116 -9.59 -12.01 8.41
CA LYS A 116 -9.34 -12.37 9.80
C LYS A 116 -8.94 -11.17 10.65
N SER A 117 -8.07 -10.30 10.12
CA SER A 117 -7.55 -9.14 10.84
C SER A 117 -6.96 -8.11 9.90
N ILE A 118 -7.04 -6.84 10.29
CA ILE A 118 -6.35 -5.74 9.63
C ILE A 118 -5.44 -5.05 10.63
N LYS A 119 -4.16 -4.88 10.25
CA LYS A 119 -3.14 -4.18 11.04
C LYS A 119 -2.44 -3.12 10.20
N MET A 120 -1.83 -2.13 10.83
CA MET A 120 -0.82 -1.28 10.20
C MET A 120 0.56 -1.71 10.66
N LEU A 121 1.50 -1.91 9.73
CA LEU A 121 2.88 -2.25 10.10
C LEU A 121 3.49 -1.13 10.94
N GLY A 122 4.11 -1.48 12.06
CA GLY A 122 4.57 -0.52 13.08
C GLY A 122 3.56 -0.14 14.16
N VAL A 123 2.31 -0.60 14.05
CA VAL A 123 1.28 -0.36 15.06
C VAL A 123 0.85 -1.68 15.68
N ASN A 124 1.04 -1.83 16.99
CA ASN A 124 0.80 -3.08 17.70
C ASN A 124 -0.66 -3.22 18.18
N GLN A 125 -1.61 -3.12 17.25
CA GLN A 125 -3.02 -3.37 17.51
C GLN A 125 -3.75 -3.76 16.22
N ASP A 126 -4.86 -4.49 16.36
CA ASP A 126 -5.82 -4.67 15.28
C ASP A 126 -6.61 -3.37 15.06
N LEU A 127 -6.90 -3.07 13.80
CA LEU A 127 -7.69 -1.92 13.40
C LEU A 127 -9.15 -2.31 13.24
N ARG A 128 -10.03 -1.37 13.53
CA ARG A 128 -11.46 -1.52 13.23
C ARG A 128 -11.68 -1.29 11.74
N TRP A 129 -12.59 -2.04 11.17
CA TRP A 129 -12.90 -1.96 9.75
C TRP A 129 -14.34 -2.40 9.47
N SER A 130 -14.82 -2.05 8.28
CA SER A 130 -16.12 -2.47 7.74
C SER A 130 -16.03 -2.61 6.23
N LEU A 131 -16.74 -3.56 5.63
CA LEU A 131 -16.77 -3.76 4.19
C LEU A 131 -18.18 -3.48 3.64
N ASP A 132 -18.29 -2.64 2.61
CA ASP A 132 -19.55 -2.39 1.90
C ASP A 132 -19.33 -2.22 0.39
N ASP A 133 -20.35 -1.70 -0.32
CA ASP A 133 -20.33 -1.52 -1.77
C ASP A 133 -19.40 -0.40 -2.25
N ASP A 134 -18.93 0.48 -1.35
CA ASP A 134 -17.98 1.55 -1.65
C ASP A 134 -16.53 1.11 -1.43
N GLY A 135 -16.28 0.15 -0.52
CA GLY A 135 -14.94 -0.41 -0.32
C GLY A 135 -14.70 -1.02 1.06
N LEU A 136 -13.43 -1.34 1.31
CA LEU A 136 -12.95 -1.71 2.63
C LEU A 136 -12.59 -0.44 3.39
N HIS A 137 -13.35 -0.16 4.45
CA HIS A 137 -13.09 0.98 5.30
C HIS A 137 -12.26 0.59 6.51
N ILE A 138 -11.24 1.36 6.83
CA ILE A 138 -10.32 1.10 7.95
C ILE A 138 -10.26 2.36 8.83
N GLU A 139 -10.35 2.16 10.15
CA GLU A 139 -10.06 3.22 11.12
C GLU A 139 -8.55 3.44 11.21
N VAL A 140 -8.11 4.65 10.89
CA VAL A 140 -6.68 5.01 10.84
C VAL A 140 -6.17 5.32 12.25
N PRO A 141 -5.02 4.77 12.68
CA PRO A 141 -4.40 5.13 13.96
C PRO A 141 -4.09 6.63 14.08
N ASP A 142 -4.11 7.17 15.31
CA ASP A 142 -3.82 8.60 15.55
C ASP A 142 -2.36 9.00 15.26
N LYS A 143 -1.45 8.02 15.25
CA LYS A 143 -0.01 8.24 15.08
C LYS A 143 0.51 7.46 13.88
N LYS A 144 1.16 8.18 12.97
CA LYS A 144 1.90 7.57 11.87
C LYS A 144 3.13 6.83 12.40
N PRO A 145 3.40 5.59 11.94
CA PRO A 145 4.55 4.81 12.38
C PRO A 145 5.86 5.23 11.68
N CYS A 146 5.78 5.94 10.56
CA CYS A 146 6.93 6.52 9.85
C CYS A 146 6.53 7.76 9.03
N ASP A 147 7.52 8.44 8.43
CA ASP A 147 7.32 9.67 7.64
C ASP A 147 6.99 9.44 6.17
N HIS A 148 7.16 8.21 5.67
CA HIS A 148 6.93 7.84 4.27
C HIS A 148 5.63 7.04 4.11
N ALA A 149 5.54 6.20 3.06
CA ALA A 149 4.40 5.34 2.82
C ALA A 149 4.10 4.43 4.02
N VAL A 150 2.82 4.15 4.27
CA VAL A 150 2.39 3.28 5.38
C VAL A 150 1.67 2.07 4.85
N THR A 151 1.84 0.94 5.52
CA THR A 151 1.35 -0.35 5.02
C THR A 151 0.27 -0.92 5.92
N PHE A 152 -0.89 -1.20 5.33
CA PHE A 152 -1.94 -2.00 5.95
C PHE A 152 -1.76 -3.47 5.55
N LYS A 153 -1.78 -4.38 6.53
CA LYS A 153 -1.77 -5.83 6.34
C LYS A 153 -3.18 -6.37 6.57
N ILE A 154 -3.79 -6.89 5.52
CA ILE A 154 -5.13 -7.50 5.54
C ILE A 154 -4.91 -9.01 5.46
N SER A 155 -5.08 -9.72 6.59
CA SER A 155 -4.81 -11.16 6.66
C SER A 155 -6.10 -11.96 6.51
N TRP A 156 -6.05 -13.06 5.76
CA TRP A 156 -7.14 -14.04 5.63
C TRP A 156 -6.78 -15.41 6.20
N ASN A 157 -7.77 -16.31 6.25
CA ASN A 157 -7.61 -17.70 6.69
C ASN A 157 -6.93 -18.59 5.64
#